data_AF-A0A2T1F4V9-F1
#
_entry.id   AF-A0A2T1F4V9-F1
#
_cell.length_a   1.000
_cell.length_b   1.000
_cell.length_c   1.000
_cell.angle_alpha   90.00
_cell.angle_beta   90.00
_cell.angle_gamma   90.00
#
_symmetry.space_group_name_H-M   'P 1'
#
loop_
_entity.id
_entity.type
_entity.pdbx_description
1 polymer ?
#
loop_
_entity_poly.entity_id
_entity_poly.type
_entity_poly.pdbx_seq_one_letter_code
_entity_poly.pdbx_strand_id
1 'polypeptide(L)' 'MTTINSQIQALLPDGFSQEAQEIITAMVLETYSESSDLRKQVEAVVELFEAEYPTLAICPKCEGCGCNYCDFDGGV' A
#
# COMPACT_ATOMS: atom_id res chain seq x y z
N MET A 1 16.39 17.61 -5.17
CA MET A 1 16.20 16.97 -3.85
C MET A 1 14.93 16.16 -3.93
N THR A 2 15.05 14.83 -3.89
CA THR A 2 13.89 13.93 -3.87
C THR A 2 13.44 13.80 -2.42
N THR A 3 12.21 14.19 -2.10
CA THR A 3 11.67 14.07 -0.74
C THR A 3 11.42 12.59 -0.42
N ILE A 4 11.41 12.23 0.86
CA ILE A 4 11.13 10.87 1.31
C ILE A 4 9.75 10.39 0.81
N ASN A 5 8.76 11.28 0.75
CA ASN A 5 7.44 11.01 0.18
C ASN A 5 7.52 10.52 -1.28
N SER A 6 8.32 11.19 -2.11
CA SER A 6 8.50 10.76 -3.51
C SER A 6 9.22 9.40 -3.61
N GLN A 7 10.08 9.07 -2.64
CA GLN A 7 10.72 7.75 -2.60
C GLN A 7 9.74 6.66 -2.15
N ILE A 8 8.90 6.94 -1.15
CA ILE A 8 7.83 6.03 -0.71
C ILE A 8 6.87 5.77 -1.86
N GLN A 9 6.36 6.81 -2.53
CA GLN A 9 5.46 6.67 -3.66
C GLN A 9 6.05 5.86 -4.83
N ALA A 10 7.37 5.93 -5.05
CA ALA A 10 8.05 5.12 -6.05
C ALA A 10 8.23 3.64 -5.65
N LEU A 11 8.08 3.33 -4.35
CA LEU A 11 8.19 1.98 -3.79
C LEU A 11 6.82 1.33 -3.56
N LEU A 12 5.75 2.12 -3.52
CA LEU A 12 4.39 1.60 -3.41
C LEU A 12 4.01 0.81 -4.68
N PRO A 13 3.37 -0.35 -4.54
CA PRO A 13 2.93 -1.11 -5.70
C PRO A 13 1.78 -0.39 -6.42
N ASP A 14 1.80 -0.43 -7.76
CA ASP A 14 0.71 0.03 -8.60
C ASP A 14 -0.59 -0.76 -8.32
N GLY A 15 -1.68 -0.05 -8.05
CA GLY A 15 -3.00 -0.65 -7.81
C GLY A 15 -3.68 -0.20 -6.52
N PHE A 16 -2.95 0.42 -5.59
CA PHE A 16 -3.56 1.08 -4.44
C PHE A 16 -4.34 2.33 -4.87
N SER A 17 -5.51 2.54 -4.27
CA SER A 17 -6.24 3.80 -4.38
C SER A 17 -5.41 4.95 -3.81
N GLN A 18 -5.72 6.19 -4.21
CA GLN A 18 -5.02 7.37 -3.68
C GLN A 18 -5.12 7.44 -2.14
N GLU A 19 -6.28 7.11 -1.58
CA GLU A 19 -6.51 7.07 -0.14
C GLU A 19 -5.63 6.02 0.55
N ALA A 20 -5.52 4.81 -0.01
CA ALA A 20 -4.63 3.77 0.52
C ALA A 20 -3.16 4.20 0.44
N GLN A 21 -2.73 4.83 -0.65
CA GLN A 21 -1.37 5.35 -0.78
C GLN A 21 -1.06 6.43 0.26
N GLU A 22 -2.01 7.32 0.57
CA GLU A 22 -1.84 8.35 1.61
C GLU A 22 -1.71 7.73 3.00
N ILE A 23 -2.53 6.71 3.32
CA ILE A 23 -2.48 6.00 4.61
C ILE A 23 -1.16 5.24 4.75
N ILE A 24 -0.77 4.44 3.76
CA ILE A 24 0.48 3.68 3.78
C ILE A 24 1.67 4.64 3.89
N THR A 25 1.65 5.77 3.17
CA THR A 25 2.70 6.78 3.27
C THR A 25 2.80 7.36 4.68
N ALA A 26 1.67 7.69 5.32
CA ALA A 26 1.67 8.18 6.70
C ALA A 26 2.26 7.14 7.67
N MET A 27 1.84 5.88 7.56
CA MET A 27 2.34 4.78 8.42
C MET A 27 3.84 4.52 8.25
N VAL A 28 4.35 4.59 7.01
CA VAL A 28 5.78 4.50 6.74
C VAL A 28 6.51 5.68 7.38
N LEU A 29 6.01 6.91 7.25
CA LEU A 29 6.64 8.09 7.85
C LEU A 29 6.68 8.03 9.38
N GLU A 30 5.64 7.49 10.03
CA GLU A 30 5.58 7.33 11.48
C GLU A 30 6.58 6.29 12.01
N THR A 31 6.84 5.25 11.22
CA THR A 31 7.78 4.17 11.56
C THR A 31 9.18 4.38 10.96
N TYR A 32 9.34 5.40 10.11
CA TYR A 32 10.59 5.67 9.41
C TYR A 32 11.66 6.20 10.35
N SER A 33 12.84 5.60 10.23
CA SER A 33 14.06 6.06 10.90
C SER A 33 15.16 6.17 9.87
N GLU A 34 16.00 7.20 9.97
CA GLU A 34 17.08 7.49 9.00
C GLU A 34 18.13 6.35 8.89
N SER A 35 18.15 5.43 9.86
CA SER A 35 19.03 4.24 9.88
C SER A 35 18.40 2.97 9.29
N SER A 36 17.13 3.02 8.89
CA SER A 36 16.39 1.85 8.38
C SER A 36 16.26 1.88 6.86
N ASP A 37 16.26 0.69 6.26
CA ASP A 37 16.10 0.53 4.82
C ASP A 37 14.66 0.87 4.42
N LEU A 38 14.48 2.02 3.73
CA LEU A 38 13.16 2.55 3.36
C LEU A 38 12.32 1.52 2.59
N ARG A 39 12.94 0.75 1.69
CA ARG A 39 12.23 -0.28 0.91
C ARG A 39 11.64 -1.34 1.83
N LYS A 40 12.44 -1.89 2.73
CA LYS A 40 11.97 -2.92 3.68
C LYS A 40 10.86 -2.41 4.58
N GLN A 41 10.92 -1.14 4.97
CA GLN A 41 9.86 -0.53 5.77
C GLN A 41 8.57 -0.36 4.98
N VAL A 42 8.65 0.13 3.73
CA VAL A 42 7.48 0.23 2.85
C VAL A 42 6.85 -1.15 2.64
N GLU A 43 7.65 -2.18 2.36
CA GLU A 43 7.17 -3.56 2.23
C GLU A 43 6.47 -4.06 3.51
N ALA A 44 7.10 -3.90 4.68
CA ALA A 44 6.52 -4.33 5.95
C ALA A 44 5.21 -3.59 6.30
N VAL A 45 5.14 -2.29 6.00
CA VAL A 45 3.94 -1.48 6.25
C VAL A 45 2.84 -1.82 5.24
N VAL A 46 3.17 -2.12 3.98
CA VAL A 46 2.22 -2.62 3.00
C VAL A 46 1.63 -3.96 3.47
N GLU A 47 2.46 -4.92 3.90
CA GLU A 47 1.96 -6.20 4.44
C GLU A 47 1.05 -6.01 5.65
N LEU A 48 1.41 -5.09 6.56
CA LEU A 48 0.58 -4.75 7.72
C LEU A 48 -0.74 -4.09 7.28
N PHE A 49 -0.69 -3.15 6.34
CA PHE A 49 -1.87 -2.47 5.80
C PHE A 49 -2.81 -3.46 5.10
N GLU A 50 -2.29 -4.41 4.33
CA GLU A 50 -3.11 -5.44 3.69
C GLU A 50 -3.76 -6.38 4.72
N ALA A 51 -3.10 -6.64 5.85
CA ALA A 51 -3.65 -7.42 6.94
C ALA A 51 -4.70 -6.66 7.77
N GLU A 52 -4.49 -5.37 8.03
CA GLU A 52 -5.42 -4.52 8.81
C GLU A 52 -6.60 -4.02 7.97
N TYR A 53 -6.37 -3.74 6.69
CA TYR A 53 -7.34 -3.18 5.75
C TYR A 53 -7.44 -4.05 4.47
N PRO A 54 -7.86 -5.31 4.59
CA PRO A 54 -7.94 -6.21 3.43
C PRO A 54 -8.90 -5.69 2.34
N THR A 55 -9.91 -4.91 2.70
CA THR A 55 -10.84 -4.27 1.76
C THR A 55 -10.22 -3.12 0.95
N LEU A 56 -9.11 -2.55 1.42
CA LEU A 56 -8.35 -1.47 0.77
C LEU A 56 -7.02 -1.98 0.17
N ALA A 57 -6.67 -3.25 0.41
CA ALA A 57 -5.51 -3.93 -0.16
C ALA A 57 -5.56 -3.95 -1.70
N ILE A 58 -4.40 -4.03 -2.35
CA ILE A 58 -4.33 -4.14 -3.81
C ILE A 58 -5.12 -5.38 -4.22
N CYS A 59 -6.11 -5.20 -5.09
CA CYS A 59 -6.74 -6.34 -5.75
C CYS A 59 -5.65 -7.13 -6.45
N PRO A 60 -5.36 -8.38 -6.03
CA PRO A 60 -4.42 -9.20 -6.78
C PRO A 60 -4.97 -9.26 -8.20
N LYS A 61 -4.15 -8.84 -9.17
CA LYS A 61 -4.53 -8.76 -10.59
C LYS A 61 -5.32 -10.00 -10.99
N CYS A 62 -6.64 -9.90 -11.03
CA CYS A 62 -7.47 -10.86 -11.70
C CYS A 62 -7.21 -10.64 -13.19
N GLU A 63 -6.44 -11.51 -13.83
CA GLU A 63 -6.49 -11.70 -15.28
C GLU A 63 -7.94 -12.06 -15.67
N GLY A 64 -8.78 -11.04 -15.90
CA GLY A 64 -10.13 -11.21 -16.44
C GLY A 64 -11.31 -10.68 -15.62
N CYS A 65 -11.13 -10.13 -14.41
CA CYS A 65 -12.26 -9.54 -13.67
C CYS A 65 -12.15 -8.01 -13.61
N GLY A 66 -13.11 -7.32 -14.22
CA GLY A 66 -13.25 -5.87 -14.12
C GLY A 66 -13.70 -5.45 -12.72
N CYS A 67 -12.75 -5.17 -11.83
CA CYS A 67 -13.03 -4.68 -10.48
C CYS A 67 -12.57 -3.22 -10.37
N ASN A 68 -13.50 -2.33 -9.99
CA ASN A 68 -13.19 -0.95 -9.56
C ASN A 68 -12.97 -0.84 -8.04
N TYR A 69 -13.35 -1.85 -7.27
CA TYR A 69 -13.09 -2.01 -5.83
C TYR A 69 -12.98 -3.51 -5.57
N CYS A 70 -12.08 -3.92 -4.68
CA CYS A 70 -11.99 -5.31 -4.25
C CYS A 70 -13.22 -5.62 -3.42
N ASP A 71 -14.20 -6.25 -4.04
CA ASP A 71 -15.37 -6.77 -3.36
C ASP A 71 -14.92 -7.98 -2.53
N PHE A 72 -14.50 -7.71 -1.29
CA PHE A 72 -14.27 -8.72 -0.25
C PHE A 72 -15.58 -9.12 0.44
N ASP A 73 -16.75 -8.84 -0.15
CA ASP A 73 -18.03 -9.34 0.35
C ASP A 73 -18.32 -10.70 -0.29
N GLY A 74 -17.96 -11.76 0.45
CA GLY A 74 -18.34 -13.11 0.12
C GLY A 74 -19.87 -13.28 0.17
N GLY A 75 -20.53 -13.11 -0.98
CA GLY A 75 -21.96 -13.34 -1.14
C GLY A 75 -22.28 -14.19 -2.38
N VAL A 76 -22.06 -15.51 -2.29
CA VAL A 76 -22.83 -16.49 -3.08
C VAL A 76 -23.80 -17.23 -2.18
#